data_AF-A0AA42KG94-F1
#
_entry.id   AF-A0AA42KG94-F1
#
_cell.length_a   1.000
_cell.length_b   1.000
_cell.length_c   1.000
_cell.angle_alpha   90.00
_cell.angle_beta   90.00
_cell.angle_gamma   90.00
#
_symmetry.space_group_name_H-M   'P 1'
#
loop_
_entity.id
_entity.type
_entity.pdbx_description
1 polymer ?
#
loop_
_entity_poly.entity_id
_entity_poly.type
_entity_poly.pdbx_seq_one_letter_code
_entity_poly.pdbx_strand_id
1 'polypeptide(L)'
;MADNTPIKWAYPFPAKPASSGSSAGDTNNPELYFQALAKAKDGFYPMGASGLLHGGVHFDEGTATCLDQSEVKCIADGEVIAYRIDEQYPRTTYGEGPTAVHLPFSTGFVLVKHQLKFPALQVKPGTEEAVDTTPTATPELTFYSLYMHLMDWAGYQTKPSMKRPSFWGNGLCKVKADAPDRLQGLNVRAHYKVALGHADRSAYENILATLPRGTVVEAASGPEAEQRDWIKLASITPAIDGLEPSNCWAYKPEMKSLGDNRYLVSEGAKDPIAPTQQGLNVRSASSKGDIIALLPVGAQLRISSDGAASKYRKLEEIISGAPVPPLSADSSGKLPGYVWLDSLETSNEPKAHDGSVVVLDQPVAIKAGELIGHIGQYQNFDDARPRSVLHLQTFTCDDLPAFIEQCRSLAEKLPDDQKTLIKVHVDTKMAQAPAADSTVAAERNVRLCSDSPKEGCWAKVQQYVELKAKKAGFGAYDSAKNCYPMDNRGQTTLFCAYML
;
A
#
# COMPACT_ATOMS: atom_id res chain seq x y z
N MET A 1 8.18 15.00 -22.01
CA MET A 1 9.12 13.88 -21.88
C MET A 1 8.53 12.94 -20.84
N ALA A 2 7.71 11.98 -21.25
CA ALA A 2 7.18 10.98 -20.32
C ALA A 2 8.33 10.04 -19.95
N ASP A 3 8.59 9.92 -18.65
CA ASP A 3 9.70 9.14 -18.12
C ASP A 3 9.44 7.65 -18.38
N ASN A 4 10.09 7.09 -19.40
CA ASN A 4 9.86 5.73 -19.92
C ASN A 4 10.60 4.69 -19.06
N THR A 5 10.34 4.70 -17.75
CA THR A 5 11.02 3.80 -16.80
C THR A 5 10.29 2.46 -16.72
N PRO A 6 10.97 1.32 -16.89
CA PRO A 6 10.38 0.00 -16.66
C PRO A 6 9.76 -0.11 -15.25
N ILE A 7 8.65 -0.85 -15.14
CA ILE A 7 8.06 -1.16 -13.84
C ILE A 7 9.11 -1.84 -12.94
N LYS A 8 9.26 -1.34 -11.73
CA LYS A 8 10.19 -1.90 -10.74
C LYS A 8 9.54 -3.11 -10.08
N TRP A 9 10.35 -4.14 -9.82
CA TRP A 9 9.93 -5.36 -9.17
C TRP A 9 10.70 -5.57 -7.87
N ALA A 10 10.07 -6.24 -6.90
CA ALA A 10 10.66 -6.70 -5.66
C ALA A 10 10.03 -8.04 -5.25
N TYR A 11 10.77 -8.84 -4.49
CA TYR A 11 10.18 -9.98 -3.80
C TYR A 11 9.39 -9.52 -2.57
N PRO A 12 8.26 -10.17 -2.23
CA PRO A 12 7.42 -9.77 -1.09
C PRO A 12 8.12 -9.97 0.26
N PHE A 13 9.16 -10.79 0.31
CA PHE A 13 10.02 -11.01 1.48
C PHE A 13 11.49 -11.02 1.07
N PRO A 14 12.37 -10.25 1.74
CA PRO A 14 13.81 -10.30 1.45
C PRO A 14 14.43 -11.61 1.95
N ALA A 15 15.53 -12.04 1.32
CA ALA A 15 16.34 -13.16 1.79
C ALA A 15 16.98 -12.85 3.15
N LYS A 16 17.11 -13.88 4.00
CA LYS A 16 17.85 -13.76 5.26
C LYS A 16 19.36 -13.69 5.02
N PRO A 17 20.14 -12.99 5.85
CA PRO A 17 21.59 -12.83 5.66
C PRO A 17 22.39 -14.14 5.63
N ALA A 18 21.90 -15.18 6.32
CA ALA A 18 22.58 -16.48 6.41
C ALA A 18 22.25 -17.44 5.26
N SER A 19 21.18 -17.19 4.48
CA SER A 19 20.80 -18.02 3.33
C SER A 19 21.43 -17.54 2.03
N SER A 20 21.92 -16.31 1.98
CA SER A 20 22.77 -15.79 0.92
C SER A 20 24.24 -16.04 1.27
N GLY A 21 24.93 -16.95 0.58
CA GLY A 21 26.40 -16.98 0.56
C GLY A 21 27.04 -15.70 -0.04
N SER A 22 26.22 -14.68 -0.31
CA SER A 22 26.55 -13.37 -0.87
C SER A 22 26.44 -12.29 0.21
N SER A 23 27.29 -11.27 0.11
CA SER A 23 27.19 -10.04 0.92
C SER A 23 25.79 -9.43 0.88
N ALA A 24 25.36 -8.82 2.00
CA ALA A 24 24.12 -8.07 2.11
C ALA A 24 23.93 -7.11 0.92
N GLY A 25 23.04 -7.47 -0.02
CA GLY A 25 22.86 -6.73 -1.28
C GLY A 25 22.33 -7.56 -2.44
N ASP A 26 22.46 -8.89 -2.42
CA ASP A 26 22.00 -9.77 -3.51
C ASP A 26 20.52 -10.17 -3.35
N THR A 27 19.62 -9.19 -3.36
CA THR A 27 18.17 -9.38 -3.14
C THR A 27 17.41 -9.94 -4.35
N ASN A 28 18.10 -10.18 -5.48
CA ASN A 28 17.53 -10.65 -6.73
C ASN A 28 18.17 -11.97 -7.17
N ASN A 29 18.18 -12.98 -6.29
CA ASN A 29 18.64 -14.32 -6.63
C ASN A 29 17.45 -15.29 -6.80
N PRO A 30 16.98 -15.57 -8.03
CA PRO A 30 15.82 -16.42 -8.27
C PRO A 30 15.98 -17.83 -7.70
N GLU A 31 17.19 -18.40 -7.72
CA GLU A 31 17.46 -19.74 -7.20
C GLU A 31 17.15 -19.85 -5.70
N LEU A 32 17.54 -18.83 -4.92
CA LEU A 32 17.21 -18.76 -3.50
C LEU A 32 15.70 -18.76 -3.27
N TYR A 33 14.95 -18.02 -4.09
CA TYR A 33 13.49 -17.96 -3.96
C TYR A 33 12.82 -19.27 -4.41
N PHE A 34 13.30 -19.93 -5.47
CA PHE A 34 12.81 -21.26 -5.85
C PHE A 34 13.07 -22.28 -4.74
N GLN A 35 14.25 -22.28 -4.13
CA GLN A 35 14.58 -23.15 -3.00
C GLN A 35 13.76 -22.83 -1.75
N ALA A 36 13.45 -21.56 -1.51
CA ALA A 36 12.59 -21.15 -0.40
C ALA A 36 11.14 -21.62 -0.62
N LEU A 37 10.58 -21.36 -1.80
CA LEU A 37 9.23 -21.81 -2.20
C LEU A 37 9.13 -23.33 -2.20
N ALA A 38 10.23 -24.03 -2.47
CA ALA A 38 10.31 -25.48 -2.35
C ALA A 38 10.24 -26.01 -0.90
N LYS A 39 10.14 -25.13 0.09
CA LYS A 39 9.95 -25.50 1.50
C LYS A 39 8.54 -25.18 1.99
N ALA A 40 7.69 -24.57 1.16
CA ALA A 40 6.30 -24.29 1.53
C ALA A 40 5.56 -25.58 1.87
N LYS A 41 4.84 -25.58 3.00
CA LYS A 41 4.10 -26.74 3.52
C LYS A 41 2.77 -26.94 2.79
N ASP A 42 2.14 -25.85 2.34
CA ASP A 42 0.84 -25.88 1.66
C ASP A 42 0.92 -26.11 0.14
N GLY A 43 2.11 -26.46 -0.37
CA GLY A 43 2.35 -26.80 -1.77
C GLY A 43 3.41 -25.94 -2.44
N PHE A 44 3.94 -26.45 -3.55
CA PHE A 44 4.98 -25.83 -4.35
C PHE A 44 4.33 -25.15 -5.53
N TYR A 45 4.39 -23.82 -5.64
CA TYR A 45 3.83 -23.11 -6.80
C TYR A 45 4.35 -23.74 -8.12
N PRO A 46 3.46 -24.09 -9.09
CA PRO A 46 2.03 -23.76 -9.19
C PRO A 46 1.05 -24.84 -8.69
N MET A 47 1.48 -25.74 -7.82
CA MET A 47 0.70 -26.87 -7.29
C MET A 47 0.44 -26.71 -5.78
N GLY A 48 -0.81 -26.85 -5.35
CA GLY A 48 -1.15 -26.91 -3.93
C GLY A 48 -0.77 -28.27 -3.29
N ALA A 49 -0.80 -28.37 -1.96
CA ALA A 49 -0.56 -29.62 -1.23
C ALA A 49 -1.51 -30.75 -1.63
N SER A 50 -2.70 -30.44 -2.16
CA SER A 50 -3.65 -31.39 -2.72
C SER A 50 -3.23 -31.99 -4.07
N GLY A 51 -2.13 -31.53 -4.67
CA GLY A 51 -1.70 -31.93 -6.00
C GLY A 51 -2.55 -31.32 -7.13
N LEU A 52 -3.33 -30.28 -6.83
CA LEU A 52 -4.12 -29.54 -7.83
C LEU A 52 -3.39 -28.26 -8.24
N LEU A 53 -3.61 -27.83 -9.48
CA LEU A 53 -3.17 -26.51 -9.95
C LEU A 53 -3.71 -25.42 -9.04
N HIS A 54 -2.82 -24.54 -8.61
CA HIS A 54 -3.10 -23.49 -7.67
C HIS A 54 -2.46 -22.18 -8.14
N GLY A 55 -3.28 -21.18 -8.44
CA GLY A 55 -2.84 -19.91 -9.03
C GLY A 55 -2.10 -18.98 -8.07
N GLY A 56 -2.05 -19.29 -6.78
CA GLY A 56 -1.39 -18.47 -5.76
C GLY A 56 -0.09 -19.04 -5.24
N VAL A 57 0.75 -18.15 -4.74
CA VAL A 57 2.00 -18.47 -4.06
C VAL A 57 1.77 -18.39 -2.56
N HIS A 58 2.13 -19.44 -1.84
CA HIS A 58 2.07 -19.50 -0.37
C HIS A 58 3.43 -19.22 0.23
N PHE A 59 3.45 -18.40 1.28
CA PHE A 59 4.62 -18.20 2.13
C PHE A 59 4.23 -18.49 3.57
N ASP A 60 4.88 -19.48 4.18
CA ASP A 60 4.55 -20.04 5.48
C ASP A 60 5.82 -20.25 6.34
N GLU A 61 5.71 -21.04 7.41
CA GLU A 61 6.84 -21.35 8.29
C GLU A 61 8.03 -22.01 7.55
N GLY A 62 7.78 -22.74 6.46
CA GLY A 62 8.80 -23.40 5.67
C GLY A 62 9.63 -22.42 4.84
N THR A 63 8.98 -21.49 4.14
CA THR A 63 9.65 -20.40 3.42
C THR A 63 10.36 -19.44 4.38
N ALA A 64 9.83 -19.28 5.60
CA ALA A 64 10.41 -18.41 6.64
C ALA A 64 11.79 -18.89 7.12
N THR A 65 12.22 -20.10 6.79
CA THR A 65 13.60 -20.57 7.05
C THR A 65 14.63 -19.81 6.22
N CYS A 66 14.24 -19.34 5.03
CA CYS A 66 15.13 -18.68 4.06
C CYS A 66 14.82 -17.19 3.89
N LEU A 67 13.57 -16.79 4.13
CA LEU A 67 13.05 -15.46 3.89
C LEU A 67 12.69 -14.76 5.20
N ASP A 68 12.91 -13.44 5.26
CA ASP A 68 12.43 -12.60 6.35
C ASP A 68 10.96 -12.23 6.11
N GLN A 69 10.08 -12.96 6.80
CA GLN A 69 8.63 -12.81 6.74
C GLN A 69 8.06 -11.82 7.78
N SER A 70 8.89 -10.92 8.31
CA SER A 70 8.45 -9.91 9.29
C SER A 70 7.51 -8.85 8.69
N GLU A 71 7.70 -8.50 7.42
CA GLU A 71 6.94 -7.47 6.69
C GLU A 71 6.57 -8.00 5.30
N VAL A 72 5.29 -7.93 4.91
CA VAL A 72 4.84 -8.24 3.55
C VAL A 72 5.07 -7.02 2.68
N LYS A 73 5.80 -7.18 1.57
CA LYS A 73 6.17 -6.07 0.68
C LYS A 73 5.46 -6.15 -0.67
N CYS A 74 5.23 -4.98 -1.27
CA CYS A 74 4.63 -4.88 -2.60
C CYS A 74 5.59 -5.41 -3.66
N ILE A 75 5.10 -6.25 -4.58
CA ILE A 75 5.94 -6.91 -5.59
C ILE A 75 6.33 -6.02 -6.75
N ALA A 76 5.58 -4.93 -6.98
CA ALA A 76 5.85 -4.02 -8.08
C ALA A 76 5.28 -2.62 -7.80
N ASP A 77 5.79 -1.60 -8.49
CA ASP A 77 5.18 -0.26 -8.46
C ASP A 77 3.71 -0.35 -8.89
N GLY A 78 2.83 0.33 -8.18
CA GLY A 78 1.39 0.29 -8.45
C GLY A 78 0.59 1.24 -7.58
N GLU A 79 -0.70 0.96 -7.47
CA GLU A 79 -1.66 1.73 -6.68
C GLU A 79 -2.52 0.77 -5.85
N VAL A 80 -2.58 0.98 -4.54
CA VAL A 80 -3.52 0.26 -3.67
C VAL A 80 -4.92 0.77 -4.00
N ILE A 81 -5.84 -0.13 -4.32
CA ILE A 81 -7.21 0.21 -4.72
C ILE A 81 -8.27 -0.28 -3.74
N ALA A 82 -7.99 -1.35 -3.00
CA ALA A 82 -8.89 -1.86 -1.98
C ALA A 82 -8.12 -2.65 -0.91
N TYR A 83 -8.67 -2.70 0.30
CA TYR A 83 -8.18 -3.58 1.36
C TYR A 83 -9.30 -3.96 2.32
N ARG A 84 -9.05 -4.96 3.16
CA ARG A 84 -9.90 -5.35 4.29
C ARG A 84 -9.03 -5.60 5.51
N ILE A 85 -9.46 -5.07 6.66
CA ILE A 85 -8.88 -5.35 7.98
C ILE A 85 -10.02 -5.77 8.91
N ASP A 86 -9.87 -6.93 9.54
CA ASP A 86 -10.80 -7.43 10.54
C ASP A 86 -10.47 -6.84 11.91
N GLU A 87 -11.46 -6.61 12.77
CA GLU A 87 -11.21 -6.10 14.14
C GLU A 87 -10.46 -7.17 14.93
N GLN A 88 -10.96 -8.40 14.82
CA GLN A 88 -10.37 -9.64 15.27
C GLN A 88 -10.60 -10.69 14.18
N TYR A 89 -9.71 -11.68 14.05
CA TYR A 89 -9.94 -12.76 13.09
C TYR A 89 -11.30 -13.43 13.29
N PRO A 90 -12.10 -13.59 12.21
CA PRO A 90 -13.27 -14.44 12.27
C PRO A 90 -12.87 -15.88 12.60
N ARG A 91 -13.86 -16.64 13.10
CA ARG A 91 -13.65 -18.02 13.54
C ARG A 91 -14.59 -18.97 12.81
N THR A 92 -14.03 -20.04 12.26
CA THR A 92 -14.80 -21.15 11.73
C THR A 92 -15.09 -22.12 12.87
N THR A 93 -16.36 -22.51 13.00
CA THR A 93 -16.79 -23.53 13.94
C THR A 93 -16.75 -24.89 13.26
N TYR A 94 -16.03 -25.84 13.86
CA TYR A 94 -16.04 -27.25 13.45
C TYR A 94 -16.64 -28.12 14.54
N GLY A 95 -17.54 -29.02 14.16
CA GLY A 95 -18.31 -29.85 15.08
C GLY A 95 -19.51 -29.13 15.69
N GLU A 96 -20.20 -29.81 16.61
CA GLU A 96 -21.41 -29.32 17.29
C GLU A 96 -21.29 -29.46 18.81
N GLY A 97 -22.07 -28.65 19.53
CA GLY A 97 -22.18 -28.73 20.99
C GLY A 97 -20.90 -28.31 21.74
N PRO A 98 -20.72 -28.76 22.99
CA PRO A 98 -19.61 -28.35 23.86
C PRO A 98 -18.21 -28.75 23.35
N THR A 99 -18.14 -29.66 22.36
CA THR A 99 -16.90 -30.13 21.74
C THR A 99 -16.55 -29.37 20.46
N ALA A 100 -17.39 -28.42 20.04
CA ALA A 100 -17.09 -27.60 18.87
C ALA A 100 -15.80 -26.81 19.08
N VAL A 101 -14.95 -26.77 18.06
CA VAL A 101 -13.72 -25.98 18.05
C VAL A 101 -13.91 -24.74 17.19
N HIS A 102 -13.41 -23.59 17.66
CA HIS A 102 -13.53 -22.31 16.98
C HIS A 102 -12.16 -21.81 16.53
N LEU A 103 -11.84 -22.06 15.26
CA LEU A 103 -10.51 -21.86 14.71
C LEU A 103 -10.44 -20.54 13.93
N PRO A 104 -9.43 -19.69 14.19
CA PRO A 104 -9.31 -18.40 13.53
C PRO A 104 -8.91 -18.55 12.06
N PHE A 105 -9.42 -17.67 11.21
CA PHE A 105 -8.97 -17.56 9.83
C PHE A 105 -8.91 -16.09 9.41
N SER A 106 -7.80 -15.66 8.82
CA SER A 106 -7.68 -14.30 8.31
C SER A 106 -8.42 -14.13 7.00
N THR A 107 -9.26 -13.11 6.96
CA THR A 107 -9.87 -12.62 5.73
C THR A 107 -9.21 -11.33 5.23
N GLY A 108 -8.35 -10.70 6.03
CA GLY A 108 -7.65 -9.48 5.66
C GLY A 108 -6.90 -9.61 4.33
N PHE A 109 -7.03 -8.59 3.49
CA PHE A 109 -6.34 -8.53 2.19
C PHE A 109 -5.99 -7.11 1.77
N VAL A 110 -5.06 -6.99 0.84
CA VAL A 110 -4.74 -5.76 0.10
C VAL A 110 -4.71 -6.09 -1.39
N LEU A 111 -5.36 -5.25 -2.20
CA LEU A 111 -5.41 -5.34 -3.65
C LEU A 111 -4.67 -4.16 -4.27
N VAL A 112 -3.67 -4.46 -5.10
CA VAL A 112 -2.84 -3.47 -5.78
C VAL A 112 -3.05 -3.60 -7.29
N LYS A 113 -3.32 -2.47 -7.95
CA LYS A 113 -3.37 -2.34 -9.41
C LYS A 113 -1.99 -1.92 -9.91
N HIS A 114 -1.51 -2.57 -10.95
CA HIS A 114 -0.23 -2.27 -11.59
C HIS A 114 -0.44 -1.97 -13.07
N GLN A 115 0.51 -1.25 -13.66
CA GLN A 115 0.52 -0.96 -15.08
C GLN A 115 1.83 -1.45 -15.69
N LEU A 116 1.73 -2.45 -16.56
CA LEU A 116 2.84 -2.95 -17.37
C LEU A 116 2.80 -2.23 -18.73
N LYS A 117 3.89 -1.58 -19.11
CA LYS A 117 4.03 -0.92 -20.41
C LYS A 117 5.10 -1.62 -21.22
N PHE A 118 4.84 -1.84 -22.51
CA PHE A 118 5.89 -2.28 -23.41
C PHE A 118 6.97 -1.18 -23.52
N PRO A 119 8.28 -1.48 -23.53
CA PRO A 119 9.31 -0.46 -23.65
C PRO A 119 9.19 0.31 -24.98
N ALA A 120 9.20 1.65 -24.94
CA ALA A 120 9.23 2.43 -26.19
C ALA A 120 10.44 2.06 -27.07
N LEU A 121 10.21 1.93 -28.37
CA LEU A 121 11.23 1.62 -29.36
C LEU A 121 12.32 2.71 -29.34
N GLN A 122 13.58 2.32 -29.10
CA GLN A 122 14.71 3.25 -29.20
C GLN A 122 15.07 3.41 -30.68
N VAL A 123 14.66 4.52 -31.30
CA VAL A 123 15.14 4.89 -32.64
C VAL A 123 16.57 5.43 -32.50
N LYS A 124 17.55 4.77 -33.11
CA LYS A 124 18.93 5.29 -33.16
C LYS A 124 18.92 6.64 -33.90
N PRO A 125 19.59 7.69 -33.39
CA PRO A 125 19.74 8.94 -34.14
C PRO A 125 20.60 8.67 -35.40
N GLY A 126 20.04 8.87 -36.60
CA GLY A 126 20.80 8.86 -37.85
C GLY A 126 20.31 7.94 -38.97
N THR A 127 19.28 7.11 -38.78
CA THR A 127 18.61 6.39 -39.86
C THR A 127 17.25 7.03 -40.16
N GLU A 128 17.27 8.03 -41.03
CA GLU A 128 16.07 8.54 -41.70
C GLU A 128 15.63 7.52 -42.76
N GLU A 129 15.02 6.42 -42.34
CA GLU A 129 14.02 5.76 -43.18
C GLU A 129 12.65 6.13 -42.63
N ALA A 130 11.74 6.50 -43.54
CA ALA A 130 10.42 7.01 -43.24
C ALA A 130 9.59 5.99 -42.43
N VAL A 131 9.69 6.06 -41.11
CA VAL A 131 8.76 5.38 -40.21
C VAL A 131 7.48 6.21 -40.19
N ASP A 132 6.40 5.59 -40.64
CA ASP A 132 5.02 6.08 -40.55
C ASP A 132 4.81 6.83 -39.22
N THR A 133 4.58 8.15 -39.31
CA THR A 133 4.50 9.08 -38.17
C THR A 133 3.17 8.99 -37.41
N THR A 134 2.43 7.90 -37.57
CA THR A 134 1.25 7.64 -36.75
C THR A 134 1.72 7.12 -35.39
N PRO A 135 1.50 7.85 -34.26
CA PRO A 135 1.92 7.38 -32.94
C PRO A 135 1.13 6.11 -32.62
N THR A 136 1.74 4.95 -32.85
CA THR A 136 1.15 3.67 -32.44
C THR A 136 1.23 3.66 -30.91
N ALA A 137 0.07 3.70 -30.24
CA ALA A 137 0.03 3.65 -28.79
C ALA A 137 0.82 2.44 -28.29
N THR A 138 1.77 2.68 -27.38
CA THR A 138 2.56 1.62 -26.74
C THR A 138 1.59 0.66 -26.04
N PRO A 139 1.69 -0.67 -26.27
CA PRO A 139 0.83 -1.62 -25.59
C PRO A 139 0.98 -1.50 -24.06
N GLU A 140 -0.16 -1.43 -23.37
CA GLU A 140 -0.23 -1.38 -21.91
C GLU A 140 -1.15 -2.49 -21.40
N LEU A 141 -0.79 -3.10 -20.27
CA LEU A 141 -1.57 -4.12 -19.60
C LEU A 141 -1.78 -3.71 -18.14
N THR A 142 -3.02 -3.76 -17.69
CA THR A 142 -3.32 -3.69 -16.25
C THR A 142 -3.27 -5.10 -15.67
N PHE A 143 -2.50 -5.27 -14.60
CA PHE A 143 -2.53 -6.50 -13.80
C PHE A 143 -2.68 -6.14 -12.32
N TYR A 144 -3.11 -7.10 -11.53
CA TYR A 144 -3.38 -6.93 -10.12
C TYR A 144 -2.51 -7.89 -9.30
N SER A 145 -2.12 -7.46 -8.10
CA SER A 145 -1.62 -8.36 -7.06
C SER A 145 -2.55 -8.33 -5.85
N LEU A 146 -2.91 -9.51 -5.35
CA LEU A 146 -3.81 -9.71 -4.22
C LEU A 146 -3.06 -10.43 -3.10
N TYR A 147 -2.83 -9.71 -1.99
CA TYR A 147 -2.16 -10.20 -0.80
C TYR A 147 -3.22 -10.58 0.23
N MET A 148 -3.35 -11.86 0.55
CA MET A 148 -4.39 -12.39 1.43
C MET A 148 -3.82 -12.96 2.73
N HIS A 149 -4.71 -13.19 3.68
CA HIS A 149 -4.40 -13.67 5.02
C HIS A 149 -3.51 -12.69 5.79
N LEU A 150 -3.87 -11.40 5.79
CA LEU A 150 -3.16 -10.35 6.50
C LEU A 150 -3.61 -10.22 7.96
N MET A 151 -2.78 -9.57 8.79
CA MET A 151 -3.02 -9.41 10.22
C MET A 151 -4.27 -8.56 10.54
N ASP A 152 -5.01 -8.95 11.58
CA ASP A 152 -6.17 -8.21 12.12
C ASP A 152 -5.76 -7.00 12.96
N TRP A 153 -6.72 -6.11 13.23
CA TRP A 153 -6.49 -4.88 13.97
C TRP A 153 -6.03 -5.13 15.42
N ALA A 154 -6.66 -6.09 16.11
CA ALA A 154 -6.22 -6.52 17.44
C ALA A 154 -4.73 -6.92 17.45
N GLY A 155 -4.24 -7.60 16.41
CA GLY A 155 -2.83 -7.91 16.22
C GLY A 155 -1.94 -6.66 16.23
N TYR A 156 -2.32 -5.61 15.48
CA TYR A 156 -1.58 -4.34 15.48
C TYR A 156 -1.65 -3.59 16.81
N GLN A 157 -2.79 -3.66 17.51
CA GLN A 157 -2.95 -3.01 18.82
C GLN A 157 -2.04 -3.62 19.88
N THR A 158 -1.82 -4.95 19.86
CA THR A 158 -0.89 -5.61 20.79
C THR A 158 0.58 -5.30 20.53
N LYS A 159 0.91 -4.75 19.34
CA LYS A 159 2.28 -4.45 18.90
C LYS A 159 2.38 -3.01 18.35
N PRO A 160 2.26 -1.97 19.21
CA PRO A 160 2.18 -0.59 18.76
C PRO A 160 3.45 -0.07 18.04
N SER A 161 4.59 -0.73 18.24
CA SER A 161 5.85 -0.43 17.53
C SER A 161 5.95 -1.05 16.13
N MET A 162 5.00 -1.92 15.76
CA MET A 162 4.95 -2.52 14.42
C MET A 162 4.67 -1.43 13.39
N LYS A 163 5.46 -1.42 12.31
CA LYS A 163 5.21 -0.49 11.20
C LYS A 163 3.82 -0.77 10.64
N ARG A 164 3.13 0.29 10.22
CA ARG A 164 1.79 0.19 9.65
C ARG A 164 1.85 0.62 8.19
N PRO A 165 1.03 0.03 7.30
CA PRO A 165 0.97 0.43 5.90
C PRO A 165 0.68 1.92 5.75
N SER A 166 1.42 2.59 4.87
CA SER A 166 1.30 4.03 4.63
C SER A 166 -0.04 4.43 4.03
N PHE A 167 -0.74 3.50 3.38
CA PHE A 167 -2.03 3.72 2.72
C PHE A 167 -3.25 3.66 3.66
N TRP A 168 -3.08 3.33 4.95
CA TRP A 168 -4.20 3.23 5.91
C TRP A 168 -4.77 4.58 6.36
N GLY A 169 -3.92 5.60 6.51
CA GLY A 169 -4.30 6.86 7.15
C GLY A 169 -5.16 7.80 6.31
N ASN A 170 -5.23 7.65 4.98
CA ASN A 170 -5.86 8.63 4.08
C ASN A 170 -5.53 10.09 4.45
N GLY A 171 -4.26 10.39 4.76
CA GLY A 171 -3.83 11.73 5.19
C GLY A 171 -4.16 12.12 6.64
N LEU A 172 -4.74 11.23 7.45
CA LEU A 172 -5.01 11.47 8.87
C LEU A 172 -3.70 11.68 9.62
N CYS A 173 -3.59 12.82 10.27
CA CYS A 173 -2.42 13.22 11.02
C CYS A 173 -2.83 13.87 12.34
N LYS A 174 -1.89 13.91 13.27
CA LYS A 174 -2.00 14.62 14.52
C LYS A 174 -0.87 15.64 14.67
N VAL A 175 -1.16 16.81 15.21
CA VAL A 175 -0.14 17.82 15.51
C VAL A 175 0.76 17.31 16.63
N LYS A 176 2.07 17.23 16.38
CA LYS A 176 3.05 16.69 17.33
C LYS A 176 3.12 17.49 18.62
N ALA A 177 3.57 16.83 19.70
CA ALA A 177 3.80 17.46 20.99
C ALA A 177 4.91 18.54 20.96
N ASP A 178 5.86 18.43 20.04
CA ASP A 178 7.00 19.34 19.87
C ASP A 178 6.79 20.35 18.72
N ALA A 179 5.55 20.55 18.27
CA ALA A 179 5.25 21.50 17.20
C ALA A 179 5.74 22.92 17.57
N PRO A 180 6.49 23.60 16.67
CA PRO A 180 7.32 24.74 17.04
C PRO A 180 6.56 26.05 17.15
N ASP A 181 5.35 26.12 16.57
CA ASP A 181 4.60 27.36 16.46
C ASP A 181 3.88 27.70 17.77
N ARG A 182 3.67 29.00 17.99
CA ARG A 182 3.05 29.54 19.21
C ARG A 182 1.85 30.40 18.85
N LEU A 183 0.84 30.36 19.71
CA LEU A 183 -0.30 31.26 19.61
C LEU A 183 0.16 32.69 19.91
N GLN A 184 0.20 33.51 18.87
CA GLN A 184 0.63 34.90 18.91
C GLN A 184 -0.37 35.76 18.14
N GLY A 185 -0.32 37.06 18.42
CA GLY A 185 -1.24 38.01 17.84
C GLY A 185 -0.77 39.45 17.97
N LEU A 186 -1.73 40.36 17.79
CA LEU A 186 -1.55 41.80 17.88
C LEU A 186 -2.41 42.35 19.00
N ASN A 187 -1.78 43.05 19.95
CA ASN A 187 -2.50 43.76 21.00
C ASN A 187 -3.26 44.95 20.41
N VAL A 188 -4.57 44.97 20.65
CA VAL A 188 -5.42 46.15 20.42
C VAL A 188 -5.65 46.89 21.72
N ARG A 189 -5.67 48.21 21.63
CA ARG A 189 -5.65 49.13 22.78
C ARG A 189 -6.80 50.12 22.68
N ALA A 190 -7.20 50.71 23.81
CA ALA A 190 -8.24 51.74 23.81
C ALA A 190 -7.78 53.07 23.17
N HIS A 191 -6.47 53.25 23.00
CA HIS A 191 -5.89 54.47 22.41
C HIS A 191 -4.57 54.18 21.66
N TYR A 192 -4.23 55.04 20.68
CA TYR A 192 -2.93 55.00 20.00
C TYR A 192 -1.78 55.49 20.90
N LYS A 193 -0.53 55.18 20.51
CA LYS A 193 0.67 55.53 21.30
C LYS A 193 0.89 57.03 21.40
N VAL A 194 0.83 57.52 22.64
CA VAL A 194 1.10 58.90 23.04
C VAL A 194 2.39 59.00 23.88
N ALA A 195 2.94 60.22 24.01
CA ALA A 195 4.15 60.50 24.78
C ALA A 195 3.96 60.23 26.29
N LEU A 196 5.08 60.06 27.00
CA LEU A 196 5.07 59.91 28.46
C LEU A 196 4.46 61.18 29.10
N GLY A 197 3.44 61.01 29.96
CA GLY A 197 2.73 62.12 30.63
C GLY A 197 1.51 62.67 29.89
N HIS A 198 1.15 62.16 28.71
CA HIS A 198 -0.10 62.50 28.04
C HIS A 198 -1.32 61.98 28.83
N ALA A 199 -2.44 62.71 28.84
CA ALA A 199 -3.65 62.34 29.60
C ALA A 199 -4.17 60.94 29.22
N ASP A 200 -4.15 60.60 27.93
CA ASP A 200 -4.62 59.30 27.40
C ASP A 200 -3.60 58.16 27.51
N ARG A 201 -2.48 58.35 28.23
CA ARG A 201 -1.43 57.32 28.35
C ARG A 201 -1.96 56.02 28.96
N SER A 202 -2.82 56.13 29.98
CA SER A 202 -3.44 54.97 30.63
C SER A 202 -4.34 54.19 29.66
N ALA A 203 -5.07 54.89 28.78
CA ALA A 203 -5.90 54.27 27.75
C ALA A 203 -5.06 53.55 26.68
N TYR A 204 -3.88 54.06 26.34
CA TYR A 204 -2.93 53.34 25.50
C TYR A 204 -2.38 52.08 26.19
N GLU A 205 -2.04 52.17 27.47
CA GLU A 205 -1.50 51.02 28.22
C GLU A 205 -2.56 49.92 28.43
N ASN A 206 -3.84 50.29 28.44
CA ASN A 206 -4.96 49.37 28.50
C ASN A 206 -5.09 48.52 27.21
N ILE A 207 -4.64 47.26 27.30
CA ILE A 207 -4.82 46.25 26.25
C ILE A 207 -6.24 45.71 26.37
N LEU A 208 -7.04 45.90 25.32
CA LEU A 208 -8.43 45.44 25.28
C LEU A 208 -8.51 43.96 24.91
N ALA A 209 -7.69 43.53 23.95
CA ALA A 209 -7.57 42.14 23.50
C ALA A 209 -6.28 41.92 22.72
N THR A 210 -5.95 40.66 22.43
CA THR A 210 -4.88 40.29 21.50
C THR A 210 -5.49 39.51 20.34
N LEU A 211 -5.47 40.11 19.15
CA LEU A 211 -6.04 39.52 17.93
C LEU A 211 -5.13 38.40 17.43
N PRO A 212 -5.58 37.13 17.33
CA PRO A 212 -4.76 36.05 16.80
C PRO A 212 -4.25 36.31 15.37
N ARG A 213 -3.05 35.80 15.05
CA ARG A 213 -2.57 35.78 13.65
C ARG A 213 -3.57 35.05 12.75
N GLY A 214 -3.88 35.64 11.61
CA GLY A 214 -4.95 35.23 10.71
C GLY A 214 -6.21 36.09 10.77
N THR A 215 -6.34 36.92 11.80
CA THR A 215 -7.43 37.90 11.90
C THR A 215 -7.25 38.99 10.85
N VAL A 216 -8.33 39.31 10.14
CA VAL A 216 -8.40 40.45 9.22
C VAL A 216 -9.10 41.60 9.94
N VAL A 217 -8.50 42.79 9.88
CA VAL A 217 -9.09 44.02 10.41
C VAL A 217 -9.27 45.04 9.30
N GLU A 218 -10.31 45.85 9.41
CA GLU A 218 -10.57 46.96 8.51
C GLU A 218 -10.41 48.27 9.27
N ALA A 219 -9.70 49.23 8.69
CA ALA A 219 -9.55 50.55 9.29
C ALA A 219 -10.82 51.39 9.10
N ALA A 220 -11.15 52.21 10.09
CA ALA A 220 -12.19 53.23 9.96
C ALA A 220 -11.87 54.20 8.82
N SER A 221 -12.90 54.87 8.31
CA SER A 221 -12.74 55.94 7.33
C SER A 221 -12.77 57.30 8.02
N GLY A 222 -11.98 58.25 7.50
CA GLY A 222 -11.99 59.65 7.96
C GLY A 222 -10.66 60.13 8.52
N PRO A 223 -10.54 61.45 8.80
CA PRO A 223 -9.29 62.09 9.19
C PRO A 223 -8.76 61.65 10.56
N GLU A 224 -9.62 61.10 11.42
CA GLU A 224 -9.24 60.59 12.75
C GLU A 224 -8.96 59.08 12.75
N ALA A 225 -9.06 58.41 11.60
CA ALA A 225 -8.93 56.95 11.53
C ALA A 225 -7.49 56.44 11.58
N GLU A 226 -6.51 57.29 11.29
CA GLU A 226 -5.09 56.97 11.37
C GLU A 226 -4.35 58.06 12.16
N GLN A 227 -3.58 57.64 13.15
CA GLN A 227 -2.77 58.51 13.99
C GLN A 227 -1.36 57.96 14.06
N ARG A 228 -0.44 58.61 13.34
CA ARG A 228 0.92 58.13 13.11
C ARG A 228 0.89 56.73 12.47
N ASP A 229 1.38 55.73 13.17
CA ASP A 229 1.42 54.33 12.76
C ASP A 229 0.27 53.49 13.35
N TRP A 230 -0.77 54.13 13.89
CA TRP A 230 -1.91 53.43 14.51
C TRP A 230 -3.17 53.67 13.71
N ILE A 231 -3.97 52.61 13.53
CA ILE A 231 -5.27 52.69 12.88
C ILE A 231 -6.39 52.41 13.88
N LYS A 232 -7.50 53.13 13.75
CA LYS A 232 -8.74 52.86 14.47
C LYS A 232 -9.51 51.79 13.71
N LEU A 233 -10.00 50.77 14.40
CA LEU A 233 -10.66 49.64 13.76
C LEU A 233 -12.14 49.92 13.47
N ALA A 234 -12.62 49.49 12.31
CA ALA A 234 -14.03 49.48 11.93
C ALA A 234 -14.64 48.08 12.12
N SER A 235 -13.90 47.04 11.76
CA SER A 235 -14.35 45.65 11.86
C SER A 235 -13.16 44.72 12.13
N ILE A 236 -13.48 43.55 12.70
CA ILE A 236 -12.54 42.47 13.02
C ILE A 236 -13.18 41.17 12.54
N THR A 237 -12.46 40.40 11.73
CA THR A 237 -12.93 39.13 11.16
C THR A 237 -11.92 38.01 11.41
N PRO A 238 -12.32 36.90 12.09
CA PRO A 238 -13.61 36.72 12.74
C PRO A 238 -13.81 37.66 13.93
N ALA A 239 -15.06 37.95 14.28
CA ALA A 239 -15.38 38.78 15.43
C ALA A 239 -14.87 38.16 16.73
N ILE A 240 -14.50 39.00 17.70
CA ILE A 240 -14.06 38.58 19.03
C ILE A 240 -15.15 38.95 20.03
N ASP A 241 -15.62 37.96 20.79
CA ASP A 241 -16.68 38.16 21.77
C ASP A 241 -16.31 39.23 22.80
N GLY A 242 -17.23 40.18 23.01
CA GLY A 242 -17.07 41.28 23.97
C GLY A 242 -16.12 42.40 23.54
N LEU A 243 -15.60 42.37 22.31
CA LEU A 243 -14.71 43.40 21.79
C LEU A 243 -15.42 44.28 20.75
N GLU A 244 -15.60 45.56 21.05
CA GLU A 244 -16.14 46.55 20.11
C GLU A 244 -15.01 47.13 19.22
N PRO A 245 -14.98 46.85 17.90
CA PRO A 245 -13.90 47.30 17.02
C PRO A 245 -13.70 48.81 17.02
N SER A 246 -14.79 49.57 17.08
CA SER A 246 -14.77 51.04 17.05
C SER A 246 -14.02 51.68 18.23
N ASN A 247 -13.80 50.94 19.32
CA ASN A 247 -13.02 51.37 20.49
C ASN A 247 -11.55 50.95 20.42
N CYS A 248 -11.15 50.24 19.37
CA CYS A 248 -9.84 49.60 19.27
C CYS A 248 -8.90 50.38 18.36
N TRP A 249 -7.65 50.50 18.81
CA TRP A 249 -6.51 50.95 18.02
C TRP A 249 -5.50 49.81 17.84
N ALA A 250 -5.02 49.65 16.62
CA ALA A 250 -4.04 48.63 16.24
C ALA A 250 -2.77 49.26 15.64
N TYR A 251 -1.62 48.66 15.90
CA TYR A 251 -0.33 49.15 15.38
C TYR A 251 -0.11 48.64 13.95
N LYS A 252 -0.20 49.54 12.97
CA LYS A 252 -0.14 49.27 11.53
C LYS A 252 1.11 48.51 11.08
N PRO A 253 2.34 48.81 11.58
CA PRO A 253 3.56 48.15 11.13
C PRO A 253 3.66 46.66 11.43
N GLU A 254 2.85 46.14 12.36
CA GLU A 254 2.82 44.70 12.70
C GLU A 254 1.81 43.91 11.86
N MET A 255 1.06 44.59 10.98
CA MET A 255 0.08 43.98 10.09
C MET A 255 0.52 44.06 8.63
N LYS A 256 0.03 43.11 7.84
CA LYS A 256 0.24 43.10 6.39
C LYS A 256 -0.95 43.75 5.70
N SER A 257 -0.72 44.77 4.87
CA SER A 257 -1.79 45.38 4.08
C SER A 257 -2.33 44.42 3.02
N LEU A 258 -3.67 44.36 2.90
CA LEU A 258 -4.40 43.60 1.88
C LEU A 258 -5.02 44.50 0.79
N GLY A 259 -4.81 45.82 0.87
CA GLY A 259 -5.54 46.82 0.08
C GLY A 259 -6.89 47.21 0.71
N ASP A 260 -7.50 48.27 0.18
CA ASP A 260 -8.84 48.74 0.57
C ASP A 260 -9.03 48.95 2.09
N ASN A 261 -8.03 49.52 2.77
CA ASN A 261 -8.01 49.69 4.24
C ASN A 261 -8.12 48.40 5.05
N ARG A 262 -7.85 47.23 4.45
CA ARG A 262 -7.83 45.94 5.13
C ARG A 262 -6.41 45.50 5.44
N TYR A 263 -6.26 44.87 6.60
CA TYR A 263 -4.97 44.44 7.12
C TYR A 263 -5.08 43.04 7.74
N LEU A 264 -4.10 42.19 7.46
CA LEU A 264 -3.96 40.87 8.07
C LEU A 264 -3.00 40.94 9.25
N VAL A 265 -3.44 40.48 10.42
CA VAL A 265 -2.55 40.20 11.55
C VAL A 265 -1.72 38.97 11.20
N SER A 266 -0.41 39.12 10.95
CA SER A 266 0.44 38.05 10.43
C SER A 266 1.78 37.96 11.18
N GLU A 267 2.87 37.56 10.52
CA GLU A 267 4.17 37.29 11.14
C GLU A 267 4.79 38.48 11.92
N GLY A 268 4.41 39.71 11.57
CA GLY A 268 4.85 40.92 12.28
C GLY A 268 4.36 40.99 13.73
N ALA A 269 3.14 40.51 13.97
CA ALA A 269 2.49 40.55 15.28
C ALA A 269 3.00 39.41 16.18
N LYS A 270 3.61 39.75 17.32
CA LYS A 270 4.35 38.79 18.17
C LYS A 270 3.87 38.75 19.62
N ASP A 271 2.80 39.47 19.94
CA ASP A 271 2.24 39.50 21.29
C ASP A 271 1.73 38.11 21.69
N PRO A 272 2.05 37.62 22.90
CA PRO A 272 1.56 36.34 23.37
C PRO A 272 0.06 36.41 23.68
N ILE A 273 -0.68 35.34 23.38
CA ILE A 273 -2.08 35.18 23.76
C ILE A 273 -2.18 34.20 24.93
N ALA A 274 -2.98 34.53 25.94
CA ALA A 274 -3.24 33.67 27.09
C ALA A 274 -4.50 32.81 26.86
N PRO A 275 -4.50 31.52 27.25
CA PRO A 275 -3.34 30.76 27.77
C PRO A 275 -2.29 30.52 26.67
N THR A 276 -1.03 30.42 27.08
CA THR A 276 0.05 30.09 26.13
C THR A 276 -0.21 28.72 25.51
N GLN A 277 -0.28 28.68 24.19
CA GLN A 277 -0.59 27.48 23.43
C GLN A 277 0.46 27.29 22.33
N GLN A 278 0.97 26.06 22.23
CA GLN A 278 1.79 25.60 21.10
C GLN A 278 0.93 24.91 20.06
N GLY A 279 1.45 24.82 18.84
CA GLY A 279 0.71 24.22 17.76
C GLY A 279 1.42 24.27 16.42
N LEU A 280 0.60 24.25 15.38
CA LEU A 280 1.01 24.25 13.98
C LEU A 280 0.31 25.39 13.24
N ASN A 281 1.09 26.26 12.63
CA ASN A 281 0.56 27.32 11.78
C ASN A 281 -0.09 26.74 10.52
N VAL A 282 -1.28 27.21 10.21
CA VAL A 282 -1.95 27.06 8.91
C VAL A 282 -1.60 28.28 8.06
N ARG A 283 -1.11 28.05 6.84
CA ARG A 283 -0.69 29.11 5.91
C ARG A 283 -1.57 29.21 4.68
N SER A 284 -1.75 30.39 4.12
CA SER A 284 -2.61 30.62 2.94
C SER A 284 -2.08 29.98 1.64
N ALA A 285 -0.78 29.67 1.57
CA ALA A 285 -0.13 29.04 0.42
C ALA A 285 1.06 28.16 0.85
N SER A 286 1.43 27.19 0.01
CA SER A 286 2.55 26.26 0.25
C SER A 286 3.94 26.89 0.15
N SER A 287 4.05 28.12 -0.35
CA SER A 287 5.28 28.91 -0.43
C SER A 287 4.95 30.38 -0.22
N LYS A 288 5.69 31.06 0.67
CA LYS A 288 5.48 32.48 1.05
C LYS A 288 4.03 32.80 1.50
N GLY A 289 3.27 31.80 1.94
CA GLY A 289 1.91 31.97 2.43
C GLY A 289 1.88 32.62 3.81
N ASP A 290 0.91 33.49 4.02
CA ASP A 290 0.70 34.17 5.30
C ASP A 290 0.10 33.20 6.33
N ILE A 291 0.38 33.41 7.61
CA ILE A 291 -0.26 32.68 8.70
C ILE A 291 -1.74 33.09 8.78
N ILE A 292 -2.65 32.12 8.69
CA ILE A 292 -4.10 32.32 8.73
C ILE A 292 -4.77 31.68 9.96
N ALA A 293 -4.11 30.73 10.62
CA ALA A 293 -4.54 30.18 11.91
C ALA A 293 -3.42 29.36 12.57
N LEU A 294 -3.66 28.94 13.81
CA LEU A 294 -2.88 27.95 14.54
C LEU A 294 -3.78 26.78 14.95
N LEU A 295 -3.37 25.55 14.63
CA LEU A 295 -3.95 24.31 15.15
C LEU A 295 -3.24 23.91 16.45
N PRO A 296 -3.95 23.59 17.56
CA PRO A 296 -3.31 23.17 18.81
C PRO A 296 -2.50 21.87 18.66
N VAL A 297 -1.51 21.68 19.54
CA VAL A 297 -0.90 20.37 19.78
C VAL A 297 -1.98 19.32 20.02
N GLY A 298 -1.85 18.16 19.38
CA GLY A 298 -2.80 17.06 19.48
C GLY A 298 -4.06 17.20 18.62
N ALA A 299 -4.25 18.32 17.91
CA ALA A 299 -5.31 18.44 16.90
C ALA A 299 -5.18 17.34 15.85
N GLN A 300 -6.29 16.72 15.46
CA GLN A 300 -6.35 15.72 14.40
C GLN A 300 -6.93 16.33 13.14
N LEU A 301 -6.29 16.05 12.01
CA LEU A 301 -6.62 16.65 10.72
C LEU A 301 -6.36 15.66 9.59
N ARG A 302 -7.01 15.89 8.45
CA ARG A 302 -6.72 15.22 7.19
C ARG A 302 -5.97 16.19 6.28
N ILE A 303 -4.86 15.72 5.71
CA ILE A 303 -4.06 16.47 4.74
C ILE A 303 -4.07 15.76 3.40
N SER A 304 -3.85 16.53 2.33
CA SER A 304 -3.78 15.98 0.98
C SER A 304 -2.57 15.03 0.80
N SER A 305 -2.71 14.07 -0.10
CA SER A 305 -1.63 13.13 -0.50
C SER A 305 -0.69 13.74 -1.55
N ASP A 306 -1.08 14.83 -2.20
CA ASP A 306 -0.31 15.55 -3.22
C ASP A 306 0.74 16.51 -2.61
N GLY A 307 1.77 16.85 -3.40
CA GLY A 307 2.79 17.83 -3.00
C GLY A 307 4.18 17.28 -2.69
N ALA A 308 4.63 16.21 -3.35
CA ALA A 308 5.97 15.60 -3.14
C ALA A 308 7.16 16.59 -3.22
N ALA A 309 7.02 17.73 -3.90
CA ALA A 309 8.07 18.75 -4.02
C ALA A 309 8.13 19.76 -2.86
N SER A 310 7.06 19.90 -2.06
CA SER A 310 7.02 20.81 -0.90
C SER A 310 6.82 20.01 0.38
N LYS A 311 7.26 20.54 1.53
CA LYS A 311 6.93 19.99 2.84
C LYS A 311 5.61 20.53 3.39
N TYR A 312 4.95 21.44 2.66
CA TYR A 312 3.59 21.85 2.97
C TYR A 312 2.58 20.90 2.31
N ARG A 313 1.53 20.54 3.06
CA ARG A 313 0.38 19.76 2.57
C ARG A 313 -0.90 20.56 2.73
N LYS A 314 -1.84 20.38 1.81
CA LYS A 314 -3.12 21.09 1.89
C LYS A 314 -3.92 20.55 3.07
N LEU A 315 -4.54 21.44 3.84
CA LEU A 315 -5.49 21.07 4.90
C LEU A 315 -6.83 20.73 4.25
N GLU A 316 -7.31 19.50 4.45
CA GLU A 316 -8.58 19.03 3.89
C GLU A 316 -9.70 19.05 4.92
N GLU A 317 -9.40 18.60 6.13
CA GLU A 317 -10.39 18.43 7.20
C GLU A 317 -9.75 18.63 8.56
N ILE A 318 -10.49 19.20 9.51
CA ILE A 318 -10.11 19.23 10.93
C ILE A 318 -11.10 18.31 11.66
N ILE A 319 -10.58 17.21 12.22
CA ILE A 319 -11.37 16.19 12.90
C ILE A 319 -11.52 16.54 14.38
N SER A 320 -10.47 17.06 15.01
CA SER A 320 -10.51 17.55 16.39
C SER A 320 -9.44 18.61 16.65
N GLY A 321 -9.68 19.48 17.63
CA GLY A 321 -8.80 20.61 17.97
C GLY A 321 -9.11 21.85 17.13
N ALA A 322 -9.84 22.81 17.74
CA ALA A 322 -10.29 24.00 17.04
C ALA A 322 -9.10 24.92 16.66
N PRO A 323 -9.02 25.39 15.40
CA PRO A 323 -8.01 26.36 15.00
C PRO A 323 -8.29 27.74 15.62
N VAL A 324 -7.23 28.51 15.84
CA VAL A 324 -7.32 29.88 16.34
C VAL A 324 -6.61 30.85 15.38
N PRO A 325 -7.32 31.81 14.77
CA PRO A 325 -8.77 31.98 14.81
C PRO A 325 -9.50 30.85 14.05
N PRO A 326 -10.83 30.71 14.23
CA PRO A 326 -11.62 29.73 13.49
C PRO A 326 -11.46 29.90 11.97
N LEU A 327 -11.25 28.79 11.26
CA LEU A 327 -11.21 28.75 9.80
C LEU A 327 -12.61 28.50 9.25
N SER A 328 -13.00 29.25 8.22
CA SER A 328 -14.26 29.04 7.51
C SER A 328 -14.01 28.29 6.20
N ALA A 329 -14.82 27.27 5.96
CA ALA A 329 -14.83 26.60 4.67
C ALA A 329 -15.41 27.52 3.58
N ASP A 330 -14.95 27.34 2.35
CA ASP A 330 -15.55 28.01 1.19
C ASP A 330 -16.95 27.44 0.87
N SER A 331 -17.60 27.98 -0.15
CA SER A 331 -18.94 27.53 -0.58
C SER A 331 -18.99 26.06 -1.04
N SER A 332 -17.84 25.43 -1.28
CA SER A 332 -17.73 24.01 -1.62
C SER A 332 -17.46 23.12 -0.40
N GLY A 333 -17.43 23.69 0.81
CA GLY A 333 -17.13 22.98 2.05
C GLY A 333 -15.64 22.72 2.26
N LYS A 334 -14.75 23.36 1.47
CA LYS A 334 -13.30 23.13 1.57
C LYS A 334 -12.63 24.13 2.51
N LEU A 335 -11.82 23.62 3.43
CA LEU A 335 -11.02 24.47 4.31
C LEU A 335 -9.85 25.13 3.55
N PRO A 336 -9.51 26.38 3.89
CA PRO A 336 -8.33 27.03 3.34
C PRO A 336 -7.04 26.54 4.00
N GLY A 337 -5.96 26.63 3.24
CA GLY A 337 -4.61 26.65 3.77
C GLY A 337 -3.81 25.35 3.69
N TYR A 338 -2.57 25.47 4.18
CA TYR A 338 -1.52 24.46 4.10
C TYR A 338 -0.81 24.35 5.45
N VAL A 339 -0.42 23.13 5.80
CA VAL A 339 0.25 22.79 7.07
C VAL A 339 1.61 22.14 6.81
N TRP A 340 2.55 22.32 7.73
CA TRP A 340 3.91 21.79 7.61
C TRP A 340 3.96 20.31 8.01
N LEU A 341 4.37 19.43 7.09
CA LEU A 341 4.35 17.98 7.26
C LEU A 341 5.23 17.50 8.41
N ASP A 342 6.42 18.08 8.61
CA ASP A 342 7.33 17.59 9.66
C ASP A 342 6.82 17.86 11.09
N SER A 343 5.81 18.72 11.25
CA SER A 343 5.14 18.99 12.53
C SER A 343 3.94 18.08 12.79
N LEU A 344 3.73 17.09 11.92
CA LEU A 344 2.63 16.13 11.98
C LEU A 344 3.14 14.71 12.23
N GLU A 345 2.44 13.97 13.07
CA GLU A 345 2.56 12.51 13.16
C GLU A 345 1.41 11.87 12.37
N THR A 346 1.73 11.10 11.33
CA THR A 346 0.71 10.41 10.53
C THR A 346 0.06 9.32 11.36
N SER A 347 -1.27 9.37 11.46
CA SER A 347 -2.04 8.25 11.98
C SER A 347 -2.08 7.18 10.91
N ASN A 348 -1.43 6.05 11.16
CA ASN A 348 -1.45 4.91 10.25
C ASN A 348 -2.55 3.93 10.63
N GLU A 349 -3.73 4.41 11.02
CA GLU A 349 -4.90 3.58 11.31
C GLU A 349 -5.72 3.37 10.03
N PRO A 350 -6.27 2.17 9.79
CA PRO A 350 -7.07 1.92 8.60
C PRO A 350 -8.40 2.70 8.66
N LYS A 351 -8.88 3.17 7.50
CA LYS A 351 -10.21 3.82 7.35
C LYS A 351 -11.37 3.04 7.99
N ALA A 352 -11.31 1.71 7.93
CA ALA A 352 -12.20 0.80 8.64
C ALA A 352 -11.42 -0.46 9.03
N HIS A 353 -11.82 -1.06 10.15
CA HIS A 353 -11.25 -2.31 10.67
C HIS A 353 -12.34 -3.23 11.23
N ASP A 354 -13.57 -3.14 10.71
CA ASP A 354 -14.72 -3.94 11.12
C ASP A 354 -14.93 -5.18 10.21
N GLY A 355 -13.94 -5.49 9.36
CA GLY A 355 -14.03 -6.55 8.34
C GLY A 355 -14.72 -6.12 7.05
N SER A 356 -15.18 -4.86 6.93
CA SER A 356 -15.69 -4.33 5.65
C SER A 356 -14.56 -4.13 4.63
N VAL A 357 -14.91 -4.24 3.34
CA VAL A 357 -13.98 -3.92 2.26
C VAL A 357 -13.92 -2.40 2.10
N VAL A 358 -12.75 -1.84 2.32
CA VAL A 358 -12.45 -0.44 2.01
C VAL A 358 -12.03 -0.34 0.56
N VAL A 359 -12.89 0.22 -0.28
CA VAL A 359 -12.52 0.69 -1.61
C VAL A 359 -12.01 2.12 -1.48
N LEU A 360 -10.81 2.38 -1.98
CA LEU A 360 -10.20 3.71 -1.90
C LEU A 360 -10.77 4.61 -3.00
N ASP A 361 -11.41 5.71 -2.60
CA ASP A 361 -11.97 6.71 -3.53
C ASP A 361 -10.88 7.29 -4.45
N GLN A 362 -9.67 7.43 -3.91
CA GLN A 362 -8.45 7.71 -4.67
C GLN A 362 -7.43 6.59 -4.43
N PRO A 363 -6.99 5.87 -5.49
CA PRO A 363 -5.92 4.89 -5.36
C PRO A 363 -4.66 5.51 -4.75
N VAL A 364 -4.00 4.78 -3.85
CA VAL A 364 -2.79 5.26 -3.17
C VAL A 364 -1.57 4.63 -3.83
N ALA A 365 -0.69 5.46 -4.39
CA ALA A 365 0.56 4.98 -4.99
C ALA A 365 1.41 4.19 -3.98
N ILE A 366 1.95 3.06 -4.41
CA ILE A 366 2.82 2.19 -3.63
C ILE A 366 4.00 1.73 -4.49
N LYS A 367 5.21 1.74 -3.91
CA LYS A 367 6.43 1.31 -4.62
C LYS A 367 6.76 -0.15 -4.37
N ALA A 368 7.45 -0.77 -5.34
CA ALA A 368 8.04 -2.09 -5.15
C ALA A 368 8.90 -2.10 -3.88
N GLY A 369 8.66 -3.06 -2.98
CA GLY A 369 9.34 -3.19 -1.70
C GLY A 369 8.73 -2.41 -0.54
N GLU A 370 7.69 -1.58 -0.76
CA GLU A 370 6.97 -0.89 0.33
C GLU A 370 6.02 -1.83 1.09
N LEU A 371 5.73 -1.49 2.33
CA LEU A 371 4.95 -2.31 3.26
C LEU A 371 3.48 -2.42 2.83
N ILE A 372 3.03 -3.65 2.57
CA ILE A 372 1.63 -4.03 2.37
C ILE A 372 0.94 -4.30 3.72
N GLY A 373 1.66 -4.92 4.65
CA GLY A 373 1.14 -5.30 5.95
C GLY A 373 1.95 -6.44 6.56
N HIS A 374 1.31 -7.19 7.45
CA HIS A 374 1.92 -8.32 8.16
C HIS A 374 1.11 -9.59 7.96
N ILE A 375 1.78 -10.73 7.97
CA ILE A 375 1.14 -12.04 7.82
C ILE A 375 0.17 -12.28 8.99
N GLY A 376 -1.05 -12.65 8.65
CA GLY A 376 -2.11 -12.99 9.58
C GLY A 376 -2.07 -14.46 10.01
N GLN A 377 -3.10 -14.88 10.73
CA GLN A 377 -3.23 -16.26 11.19
C GLN A 377 -4.32 -17.01 10.42
N TYR A 378 -4.06 -18.26 10.11
CA TYR A 378 -5.02 -19.17 9.51
C TYR A 378 -4.88 -20.56 10.14
N GLN A 379 -6.00 -21.21 10.48
CA GLN A 379 -5.99 -22.54 11.08
C GLN A 379 -7.03 -23.44 10.42
N ASN A 380 -6.58 -24.52 9.77
CA ASN A 380 -7.44 -25.60 9.30
C ASN A 380 -7.89 -26.49 10.47
N PHE A 381 -8.92 -27.31 10.24
CA PHE A 381 -9.44 -28.25 11.25
C PHE A 381 -8.40 -29.26 11.77
N ASP A 382 -7.47 -29.68 10.91
CA ASP A 382 -6.40 -30.63 11.21
C ASP A 382 -5.12 -29.97 11.74
N ASP A 383 -5.06 -28.63 11.75
CA ASP A 383 -3.93 -27.89 12.29
C ASP A 383 -3.96 -27.88 13.83
N ALA A 384 -2.88 -28.35 14.45
CA ALA A 384 -2.73 -28.32 15.91
C ALA A 384 -2.69 -26.90 16.51
N ARG A 385 -2.29 -25.89 15.71
CA ARG A 385 -2.22 -24.48 16.09
C ARG A 385 -2.39 -23.57 14.87
N PRO A 386 -2.79 -22.30 15.05
CA PRO A 386 -2.78 -21.33 13.95
C PRO A 386 -1.42 -21.21 13.28
N ARG A 387 -1.44 -21.09 11.95
CA ARG A 387 -0.26 -20.93 11.11
C ARG A 387 -0.22 -19.52 10.55
N SER A 388 1.00 -19.01 10.37
CA SER A 388 1.24 -17.74 9.68
C SER A 388 1.47 -18.02 8.21
N VAL A 389 0.51 -17.66 7.36
CA VAL A 389 0.56 -17.92 5.92
C VAL A 389 0.18 -16.66 5.16
N LEU A 390 0.99 -16.25 4.18
CA LEU A 390 0.59 -15.30 3.15
C LEU A 390 0.17 -16.10 1.92
N HIS A 391 -0.96 -15.73 1.32
CA HIS A 391 -1.36 -16.20 0.00
C HIS A 391 -1.36 -15.01 -0.97
N LEU A 392 -0.44 -15.05 -1.95
CA LEU A 392 -0.26 -14.00 -2.95
C LEU A 392 -0.71 -14.50 -4.32
N GLN A 393 -1.55 -13.72 -5.00
CA GLN A 393 -1.97 -13.99 -6.38
C GLN A 393 -1.68 -12.80 -7.28
N THR A 394 -1.43 -13.08 -8.56
CA THR A 394 -1.39 -12.08 -9.62
C THR A 394 -2.32 -12.49 -10.75
N PHE A 395 -3.09 -11.54 -11.27
CA PHE A 395 -4.06 -11.79 -12.34
C PHE A 395 -4.25 -10.56 -13.21
N THR A 396 -4.73 -10.78 -14.44
CA THR A 396 -5.06 -9.73 -15.42
C THR A 396 -6.55 -9.82 -15.75
N CYS A 397 -7.05 -8.86 -16.52
CA CYS A 397 -8.37 -8.96 -17.13
C CYS A 397 -8.29 -9.78 -18.44
N ASP A 398 -9.42 -9.85 -19.15
CA ASP A 398 -9.55 -10.56 -20.43
C ASP A 398 -8.78 -9.91 -21.60
N ASP A 399 -8.10 -8.78 -21.35
CA ASP A 399 -7.30 -8.02 -22.31
C ASP A 399 -5.89 -8.61 -22.55
N LEU A 400 -5.47 -9.59 -21.75
CA LEU A 400 -4.14 -10.22 -21.87
C LEU A 400 -3.86 -10.80 -23.28
N PRO A 401 -4.75 -11.56 -23.93
CA PRO A 401 -4.50 -12.06 -25.29
C PRO A 401 -4.27 -10.93 -26.30
N ALA A 402 -5.07 -9.86 -26.23
CA ALA A 402 -4.94 -8.71 -27.11
C ALA A 402 -3.62 -7.95 -26.84
N PHE A 403 -3.25 -7.77 -25.58
CA PHE A 403 -1.96 -7.19 -25.19
C PHE A 403 -0.79 -8.01 -25.75
N ILE A 404 -0.82 -9.35 -25.64
CA ILE A 404 0.22 -10.23 -26.18
C ILE A 404 0.33 -10.09 -27.70
N GLU A 405 -0.79 -10.03 -28.42
CA GLU A 405 -0.81 -9.84 -29.88
C GLU A 405 -0.21 -8.49 -30.29
N GLN A 406 -0.57 -7.41 -29.59
CA GLN A 406 0.00 -6.08 -29.81
C GLN A 406 1.51 -6.06 -29.51
N CYS A 407 1.94 -6.70 -28.42
CA CYS A 407 3.36 -6.82 -28.08
C CYS A 407 4.15 -7.59 -29.14
N ARG A 408 3.61 -8.70 -29.65
CA ARG A 408 4.23 -9.50 -30.74
C ARG A 408 4.36 -8.68 -32.01
N SER A 409 3.29 -7.97 -32.39
CA SER A 409 3.27 -7.09 -33.57
C SER A 409 4.30 -5.96 -33.47
N LEU A 410 4.54 -5.44 -32.26
CA LEU A 410 5.58 -4.42 -32.04
C LEU A 410 6.98 -5.03 -32.00
N ALA A 411 7.13 -6.21 -31.42
CA ALA A 411 8.40 -6.92 -31.35
C ALA A 411 8.94 -7.35 -32.72
N GLU A 412 8.06 -7.64 -33.69
CA GLU A 412 8.45 -7.90 -35.09
C GLU A 412 9.14 -6.69 -35.75
N LYS A 413 8.83 -5.48 -35.29
CA LYS A 413 9.41 -4.22 -35.79
C LYS A 413 10.70 -3.83 -35.08
N LEU A 414 11.11 -4.57 -34.05
CA LEU A 414 12.35 -4.28 -33.33
C LEU A 414 13.57 -4.58 -34.22
N PRO A 415 14.60 -3.71 -34.21
CA PRO A 415 15.91 -4.06 -34.73
C PRO A 415 16.43 -5.37 -34.13
N ASP A 416 17.20 -6.15 -34.89
CA ASP A 416 17.72 -7.45 -34.43
C ASP A 416 18.61 -7.33 -33.18
N ASP A 417 19.27 -6.18 -32.98
CA ASP A 417 20.06 -5.88 -31.78
C ASP A 417 19.19 -5.48 -30.56
N GLN A 418 17.89 -5.27 -30.75
CA GLN A 418 16.91 -4.96 -29.70
C GLN A 418 15.91 -6.09 -29.41
N LYS A 419 15.83 -7.12 -30.24
CA LYS A 419 15.07 -8.33 -29.91
C LYS A 419 15.75 -8.97 -28.70
N THR A 420 15.04 -9.02 -27.57
CA THR A 420 15.55 -9.52 -26.29
C THR A 420 16.06 -10.95 -26.47
N LEU A 421 17.36 -11.11 -26.65
CA LEU A 421 18.00 -12.40 -26.56
C LEU A 421 17.90 -12.85 -25.10
N ILE A 422 17.32 -14.01 -24.84
CA ILE A 422 17.66 -14.75 -23.63
C ILE A 422 19.17 -14.91 -23.70
N LYS A 423 19.90 -14.17 -22.86
CA LYS A 423 21.36 -14.26 -22.77
C LYS A 423 21.70 -15.58 -22.10
N VAL A 424 21.84 -16.62 -22.91
CA VAL A 424 22.42 -17.89 -22.52
C VAL A 424 23.94 -17.72 -22.60
N HIS A 425 24.66 -18.00 -21.51
CA HIS A 425 26.13 -17.94 -21.53
C HIS A 425 26.67 -18.86 -22.63
N VAL A 426 27.72 -18.42 -23.33
CA VAL A 426 28.48 -19.32 -24.22
C VAL A 426 28.88 -20.56 -23.41
N ASP A 427 28.71 -21.75 -24.00
CA ASP A 427 28.91 -23.06 -23.37
C ASP A 427 27.84 -23.53 -22.37
N THR A 428 26.73 -22.80 -22.19
CA THR A 428 25.59 -23.32 -21.42
C THR A 428 25.03 -24.54 -22.12
N LYS A 429 25.09 -25.70 -21.45
CA LYS A 429 24.47 -26.93 -21.92
C LYS A 429 22.95 -26.80 -21.80
N MET A 430 22.30 -26.42 -22.90
CA MET A 430 20.84 -26.48 -23.00
C MET A 430 20.41 -27.94 -23.02
N ALA A 431 19.72 -28.38 -21.99
CA ALA A 431 19.04 -29.66 -22.00
C ALA A 431 17.75 -29.50 -22.82
N GLN A 432 17.77 -29.90 -24.09
CA GLN A 432 16.52 -30.20 -24.77
C GLN A 432 15.99 -31.49 -24.15
N ALA A 433 14.74 -31.45 -23.66
CA ALA A 433 14.02 -32.67 -23.40
C ALA A 433 14.12 -33.52 -24.67
N PRO A 434 14.57 -34.79 -24.59
CA PRO A 434 14.51 -35.66 -25.75
C PRO A 434 13.08 -35.64 -26.29
N ALA A 435 12.93 -35.61 -27.61
CA ALA A 435 11.61 -35.70 -28.22
C ALA A 435 10.89 -36.90 -27.59
N ALA A 436 9.67 -36.68 -27.10
CA ALA A 436 8.87 -37.76 -26.55
C ALA A 436 8.80 -38.86 -27.62
N ASP A 437 9.35 -40.02 -27.31
CA ASP A 437 9.34 -41.20 -28.16
C ASP A 437 7.96 -41.86 -28.20
N SER A 438 7.06 -41.43 -27.30
CA SER A 438 5.68 -41.92 -27.22
C SER A 438 4.75 -40.91 -26.54
N THR A 439 3.46 -41.03 -26.84
CA THR A 439 2.35 -40.33 -26.17
C THR A 439 1.44 -41.36 -25.50
N VAL A 440 1.15 -41.16 -24.22
CA VAL A 440 0.16 -41.97 -23.49
C VAL A 440 -1.20 -41.30 -23.67
N ALA A 441 -2.14 -42.00 -24.32
CA ALA A 441 -3.51 -41.52 -24.45
C ALA A 441 -4.15 -41.32 -23.07
N ALA A 442 -5.06 -40.34 -22.94
CA ALA A 442 -5.83 -40.12 -21.73
C ALA A 442 -6.54 -41.42 -21.27
N GLU A 443 -6.78 -41.54 -19.97
CA GLU A 443 -7.45 -42.70 -19.33
C GLU A 443 -6.69 -44.04 -19.38
N ARG A 444 -5.39 -44.02 -19.72
CA ARG A 444 -4.51 -45.20 -19.62
C ARG A 444 -3.86 -45.28 -18.24
N ASN A 445 -3.94 -46.45 -17.63
CA ASN A 445 -3.21 -46.74 -16.40
C ASN A 445 -1.73 -46.96 -16.68
N VAL A 446 -0.87 -46.33 -15.88
CA VAL A 446 0.58 -46.47 -15.93
C VAL A 446 1.11 -46.79 -14.54
N ARG A 447 2.12 -47.65 -14.46
CA ARG A 447 2.84 -47.96 -13.21
C ARG A 447 4.30 -47.62 -13.33
N LEU A 448 4.93 -47.22 -12.23
CA LEU A 448 6.36 -46.94 -12.20
C LEU A 448 7.16 -48.24 -12.43
N CYS A 449 8.15 -48.19 -13.31
CA CYS A 449 9.08 -49.30 -13.49
C CYS A 449 10.08 -49.34 -12.33
N SER A 450 10.51 -50.54 -11.92
CA SER A 450 11.49 -50.72 -10.84
C SER A 450 12.87 -50.15 -11.15
N ASP A 451 13.17 -49.96 -12.44
CA ASP A 451 14.39 -49.34 -12.96
C ASP A 451 14.20 -47.85 -13.31
N SER A 452 13.11 -47.23 -12.85
CA SER A 452 12.93 -45.78 -12.97
C SER A 452 14.06 -45.03 -12.24
N PRO A 453 14.54 -43.90 -12.78
CA PRO A 453 15.48 -43.03 -12.07
C PRO A 453 14.98 -42.69 -10.66
N LYS A 454 15.89 -42.76 -9.67
CA LYS A 454 15.58 -42.45 -8.26
C LYS A 454 15.68 -40.96 -7.93
N GLU A 455 16.29 -40.19 -8.82
CA GLU A 455 16.47 -38.74 -8.71
C GLU A 455 16.23 -38.10 -10.09
N GLY A 456 15.84 -36.81 -10.09
CA GLY A 456 15.53 -36.05 -11.30
C GLY A 456 14.04 -35.90 -11.60
N CYS A 457 13.72 -35.20 -12.69
CA CYS A 457 12.35 -34.83 -13.09
C CYS A 457 11.66 -35.88 -13.99
N TRP A 458 12.24 -37.07 -14.15
CA TRP A 458 11.77 -38.09 -15.09
C TRP A 458 11.50 -39.42 -14.41
N ALA A 459 10.39 -40.05 -14.78
CA ALA A 459 9.96 -41.35 -14.29
C ALA A 459 9.79 -42.33 -15.46
N LYS A 460 10.35 -43.54 -15.35
CA LYS A 460 10.10 -44.61 -16.32
C LYS A 460 8.83 -45.34 -15.91
N VAL A 461 7.85 -45.38 -16.81
CA VAL A 461 6.54 -45.99 -16.56
C VAL A 461 6.21 -47.07 -17.58
N GLN A 462 5.43 -48.06 -17.15
CA GLN A 462 4.88 -49.11 -17.99
C GLN A 462 3.36 -48.98 -18.03
N GLN A 463 2.78 -48.93 -19.24
CA GLN A 463 1.32 -49.00 -19.40
C GLN A 463 0.81 -50.36 -18.95
N TYR A 464 -0.34 -50.38 -18.29
CA TYR A 464 -1.05 -51.60 -17.95
C TYR A 464 -2.55 -51.43 -18.16
N VAL A 465 -3.26 -52.56 -18.23
CA VAL A 465 -4.73 -52.60 -18.25
C VAL A 465 -5.16 -53.32 -16.99
N GLU A 466 -6.07 -52.70 -16.24
CA GLU A 466 -6.67 -53.32 -15.07
C GLU A 466 -7.88 -54.15 -15.53
N LEU A 467 -7.77 -55.48 -15.43
CA LEU A 467 -8.87 -56.38 -15.75
C LEU A 467 -9.64 -56.70 -14.47
N LYS A 468 -10.78 -56.02 -14.27
CA LYS A 468 -11.69 -56.33 -13.17
C LYS A 468 -12.54 -57.55 -13.53
N ALA A 469 -12.19 -58.71 -12.99
CA ALA A 469 -12.96 -59.95 -13.18
C ALA A 469 -13.69 -60.35 -11.88
N LYS A 470 -14.91 -60.90 -12.00
CA LYS A 470 -15.65 -61.41 -10.84
C LYS A 470 -14.99 -62.69 -10.32
N LYS A 471 -14.68 -62.73 -9.02
CA LYS A 471 -14.03 -63.86 -8.33
C LYS A 471 -14.76 -65.21 -8.52
N ALA A 472 -16.06 -65.19 -8.81
CA ALA A 472 -16.92 -66.39 -8.90
C ALA A 472 -16.48 -67.43 -9.96
N GLY A 473 -15.62 -67.07 -10.92
CA GLY A 473 -15.08 -67.98 -11.94
C GLY A 473 -13.66 -68.49 -11.70
N PHE A 474 -13.02 -68.13 -10.58
CA PHE A 474 -11.62 -68.45 -10.31
C PHE A 474 -11.46 -69.43 -9.14
N GLY A 475 -10.49 -70.34 -9.23
CA GLY A 475 -10.07 -71.18 -8.10
C GLY A 475 -9.24 -70.42 -7.06
N ALA A 476 -8.66 -71.15 -6.11
CA ALA A 476 -7.79 -70.54 -5.09
C ALA A 476 -6.53 -69.92 -5.72
N TYR A 477 -6.02 -68.86 -5.10
CA TYR A 477 -4.81 -68.17 -5.53
C TYR A 477 -3.57 -69.06 -5.36
N ASP A 478 -2.79 -69.25 -6.43
CA ASP A 478 -1.48 -69.90 -6.38
C ASP A 478 -0.41 -68.82 -6.17
N SER A 479 0.10 -68.71 -4.94
CA SER A 479 1.13 -67.73 -4.57
C SER A 479 2.51 -68.03 -5.14
N ALA A 480 2.80 -69.28 -5.52
CA ALA A 480 4.06 -69.63 -6.15
C ALA A 480 4.10 -69.18 -7.62
N LYS A 481 2.94 -69.11 -8.27
CA LYS A 481 2.80 -68.75 -9.70
C LYS A 481 2.15 -67.39 -9.94
N ASN A 482 1.71 -66.71 -8.89
CA ASN A 482 1.02 -65.42 -8.97
C ASN A 482 -0.20 -65.48 -9.92
N CYS A 483 -1.03 -66.54 -9.84
CA CYS A 483 -2.11 -66.77 -10.80
C CYS A 483 -3.38 -67.33 -10.16
N TYR A 484 -4.50 -67.18 -10.87
CA TYR A 484 -5.77 -67.84 -10.57
C TYR A 484 -6.12 -68.83 -11.69
N PRO A 485 -6.48 -70.09 -11.39
CA PRO A 485 -7.03 -71.01 -12.38
C PRO A 485 -8.46 -70.62 -12.75
N MET A 486 -8.80 -70.59 -14.04
CA MET A 486 -10.12 -70.15 -14.55
C MET A 486 -11.18 -71.26 -14.66
N ASP A 487 -10.80 -72.51 -14.41
CA ASP A 487 -11.74 -73.61 -14.23
C ASP A 487 -11.26 -74.56 -13.12
N ASN A 488 -12.18 -75.34 -12.54
CA ASN A 488 -11.84 -76.35 -11.52
C ASN A 488 -11.03 -77.53 -12.11
N ARG A 489 -10.58 -77.47 -13.37
CA ARG A 489 -9.82 -78.51 -14.09
C ARG A 489 -8.43 -78.04 -14.54
N GLY A 490 -8.03 -76.80 -14.23
CA GLY A 490 -6.72 -76.23 -14.51
C GLY A 490 -6.38 -75.98 -15.99
N GLN A 491 -7.35 -75.89 -16.92
CA GLN A 491 -7.05 -75.87 -18.36
C GLN A 491 -6.80 -74.47 -18.96
N THR A 492 -7.10 -73.38 -18.24
CA THR A 492 -6.68 -72.02 -18.61
C THR A 492 -6.27 -71.21 -17.38
N THR A 493 -5.11 -70.56 -17.44
CA THR A 493 -4.51 -69.79 -16.33
C THR A 493 -4.57 -68.29 -16.61
N LEU A 494 -5.04 -67.51 -15.64
CA LEU A 494 -4.92 -66.05 -15.66
C LEU A 494 -3.74 -65.65 -14.78
N PHE A 495 -2.67 -65.14 -15.41
CA PHE A 495 -1.52 -64.58 -14.69
C PHE A 495 -1.91 -63.22 -14.10
N CYS A 496 -1.67 -63.03 -12.80
CA CYS A 496 -2.04 -61.81 -12.11
C CYS A 496 -1.07 -60.68 -12.49
N ALA A 497 -1.56 -59.72 -13.27
CA ALA A 497 -1.05 -58.36 -13.24
C ALA A 497 -2.05 -57.54 -12.42
N TYR A 498 -1.94 -57.64 -11.09
CA TYR A 498 -2.70 -56.88 -10.08
C TYR A 498 -4.22 -56.83 -10.29
N MET A 499 -4.95 -57.80 -9.74
CA MET A 499 -6.37 -57.62 -9.43
C MET A 499 -6.49 -56.93 -8.06
N LEU A 500 -7.15 -55.76 -8.00
CA LEU A 500 -7.53 -55.06 -6.77
C LEU A 500 -8.67 -55.78 -6.04
#